data_AF-A0A357BXM7-F1
#
_entry.id   AF-A0A357BXM7-F1
#
_cell.length_a   1.000
_cell.length_b   1.000
_cell.length_c   1.000
_cell.angle_alpha   90.00
_cell.angle_beta   90.00
_cell.angle_gamma   90.00
#
_symmetry.space_group_name_H-M   'P 1'
#
loop_
_entity.id
_entity.type
_entity.pdbx_description
1 polymer ?
#
loop_
_entity_poly.entity_id
_entity_poly.type
_entity_poly.pdbx_seq_one_letter_code
_entity_poly.pdbx_strand_id
1 'polypeptide(L)'
;MALTKKQLDVIDDWFENGGNETAVLRKYNITHKKWKKWILDKAFNAAVAEKVESVQRQSQILIAQYVPMAAAKLIQLCGSDKGETSRKACLDILAMRTDDNKQSADADEEEKPMLDDETAAKILAVLAEK
;
A
#
# COMPACT_ATOMS: atom_id res chain seq x y z
N MET A 1 -16.77 5.66 -27.41
CA MET A 1 -17.44 6.96 -27.19
C MET A 1 -16.55 7.75 -26.25
N ALA A 2 -16.18 8.97 -26.62
CA ALA A 2 -15.32 9.81 -25.79
C ALA A 2 -16.12 10.41 -24.61
N LEU A 3 -15.48 10.54 -23.46
CA LEU A 3 -16.05 11.24 -22.31
C LEU A 3 -16.26 12.72 -22.60
N THR A 4 -17.38 13.25 -22.14
CA THR A 4 -17.63 14.70 -22.23
C THR A 4 -16.81 15.43 -21.16
N LYS A 5 -16.40 16.67 -21.45
CA LYS A 5 -15.69 17.52 -20.47
C LYS A 5 -16.43 17.62 -19.13
N LYS A 6 -17.76 17.75 -19.19
CA LYS A 6 -18.62 17.77 -18.00
C LYS A 6 -18.54 16.49 -17.15
N GLN A 7 -18.33 15.32 -17.77
CA GLN A 7 -18.17 14.06 -17.03
C GLN A 7 -16.80 14.00 -16.32
N LEU A 8 -15.75 14.52 -16.94
CA LEU A 8 -14.43 14.62 -16.31
C LEU A 8 -14.45 15.59 -15.13
N ASP A 9 -15.03 16.79 -15.31
CA ASP A 9 -15.15 17.78 -14.23
C ASP A 9 -15.95 17.21 -13.04
N VAL A 10 -17.00 16.41 -13.31
CA VAL A 10 -17.79 15.70 -12.30
C VAL A 10 -16.97 14.66 -11.55
N ILE A 11 -16.11 13.91 -12.25
CA ILE A 11 -15.21 12.93 -11.61
C ILE A 11 -14.22 13.67 -10.72
N ASP A 12 -13.56 14.71 -11.22
CA ASP A 12 -12.58 15.47 -10.44
C ASP A 12 -13.20 16.05 -9.15
N ASP A 13 -14.34 16.72 -9.26
CA ASP A 13 -15.08 17.24 -8.11
C ASP A 13 -15.55 16.14 -7.15
N TRP A 14 -15.86 14.94 -7.65
CA TRP A 14 -16.27 13.83 -6.81
C TRP A 14 -15.13 13.34 -5.93
N PHE A 15 -13.92 13.28 -6.47
CA PHE A 15 -12.72 12.95 -5.69
C PHE A 15 -12.33 14.08 -4.73
N GLU A 16 -12.42 15.34 -5.14
CA GLU A 16 -12.12 16.49 -4.25
C GLU A 16 -13.08 16.59 -3.05
N ASN A 17 -14.35 16.19 -3.23
CA ASN A 17 -15.35 16.16 -2.15
C ASN A 17 -15.36 14.84 -1.37
N GLY A 18 -14.29 14.05 -1.41
CA GLY A 18 -14.15 12.82 -0.63
C GLY A 18 -15.16 11.73 -1.01
N GLY A 19 -15.60 11.68 -2.27
CA GLY A 19 -16.54 10.67 -2.74
C GLY A 19 -18.01 10.98 -2.44
N ASN A 20 -18.36 12.21 -2.03
CA ASN A 20 -19.76 12.55 -1.76
C ASN A 20 -20.58 12.72 -3.05
N GLU A 21 -21.26 11.65 -3.47
CA GLU A 21 -22.11 11.66 -4.66
C GLU A 21 -23.21 12.73 -4.59
N THR A 22 -23.87 12.89 -3.44
CA THR A 22 -25.00 13.82 -3.31
C THR A 22 -24.60 15.29 -3.50
N ALA A 23 -23.39 15.65 -3.05
CA ALA A 23 -22.84 16.99 -3.22
C ALA A 23 -22.56 17.29 -4.70
N VAL A 24 -21.98 16.33 -5.42
CA VAL A 24 -21.66 16.46 -6.85
C VAL A 24 -22.92 16.50 -7.71
N LEU A 25 -23.90 15.63 -7.42
CA LEU A 25 -25.18 15.64 -8.13
C LEU A 25 -25.92 16.97 -7.99
N ARG A 26 -25.88 17.57 -6.79
CA ARG A 26 -26.45 18.89 -6.54
C ARG A 26 -25.66 19.98 -7.27
N LYS A 27 -24.33 19.97 -7.20
CA LYS A 27 -23.44 20.96 -7.85
C LYS A 27 -23.61 21.00 -9.37
N TYR A 28 -23.70 19.84 -10.02
CA TYR A 28 -23.82 19.74 -11.48
C TYR A 28 -25.25 19.63 -12.01
N ASN A 29 -26.24 19.70 -11.11
CA ASN A 29 -27.67 19.51 -11.37
C ASN A 29 -27.94 18.22 -12.17
N ILE A 30 -27.37 17.11 -11.72
CA ILE A 30 -27.48 15.79 -12.34
C ILE A 30 -28.55 14.99 -11.61
N THR A 31 -29.57 14.52 -12.33
CA THR A 31 -30.57 13.62 -11.77
C THR A 31 -29.97 12.24 -11.49
N HIS A 32 -30.39 11.58 -10.40
CA HIS A 32 -29.98 10.21 -10.07
C HIS A 32 -30.12 9.20 -11.22
N LYS A 33 -31.18 9.31 -12.05
CA LYS A 33 -31.35 8.44 -13.23
C LYS A 33 -30.20 8.59 -14.24
N LYS A 34 -29.74 9.82 -14.46
CA LYS A 34 -28.64 10.14 -15.37
C LYS A 34 -27.30 9.69 -14.79
N TRP A 35 -27.09 9.89 -13.50
CA TRP A 35 -25.94 9.38 -12.76
C TRP A 35 -25.82 7.86 -12.86
N LYS A 36 -26.92 7.13 -12.59
CA LYS A 36 -26.94 5.66 -12.72
C LYS A 36 -26.60 5.20 -14.13
N LYS A 37 -27.04 5.94 -15.15
CA LYS A 37 -26.67 5.66 -16.55
C LYS A 37 -25.18 5.89 -16.80
N TRP A 38 -24.58 6.91 -16.18
CA TRP A 38 -23.14 7.19 -16.29
C TRP A 38 -22.31 6.13 -15.58
N ILE A 39 -22.67 5.70 -14.36
CA ILE A 39 -21.96 4.64 -13.65
C ILE A 39 -21.96 3.30 -14.44
N LEU A 40 -23.07 3.00 -15.12
CA LEU A 40 -23.20 1.81 -15.96
C LEU A 40 -22.48 1.94 -17.31
N ASP A 41 -22.05 3.13 -17.70
CA ASP A 41 -21.30 3.35 -18.91
C ASP A 41 -19.84 2.95 -18.71
N LYS A 42 -19.34 2.07 -19.59
CA LYS A 42 -17.99 1.52 -19.49
C LYS A 42 -16.90 2.59 -19.58
N ALA A 43 -17.11 3.61 -20.43
CA ALA A 43 -16.13 4.68 -20.59
C ALA A 43 -16.00 5.52 -19.31
N PHE A 44 -17.13 5.89 -18.71
CA PHE A 44 -17.15 6.61 -17.43
C PHE A 44 -16.52 5.81 -16.29
N ASN A 45 -16.85 4.53 -16.18
CA ASN A 45 -16.25 3.67 -15.14
C ASN A 45 -14.73 3.51 -15.32
N ALA A 46 -14.26 3.34 -16.57
CA ALA A 46 -12.83 3.29 -16.86
C ALA A 46 -12.09 4.57 -16.44
N ALA A 47 -12.69 5.74 -16.69
CA ALA A 47 -12.09 7.02 -16.26
C ALA A 47 -12.06 7.20 -14.74
N VAL A 48 -13.11 6.73 -14.04
CA VAL A 48 -13.11 6.69 -12.57
C VAL A 48 -12.00 5.78 -12.07
N ALA A 49 -11.85 4.58 -12.63
CA ALA A 49 -10.79 3.64 -12.26
C ALA A 49 -9.39 4.25 -12.49
N GLU A 50 -9.16 4.87 -13.66
CA GLU A 50 -7.90 5.56 -13.96
C GLU A 50 -7.61 6.69 -12.95
N LYS A 51 -8.64 7.44 -12.53
CA LYS A 51 -8.49 8.46 -11.51
C LYS A 51 -8.14 7.87 -10.14
N VAL A 52 -8.78 6.76 -9.73
CA VAL A 52 -8.42 6.03 -8.50
C VAL A 52 -6.95 5.62 -8.54
N GLU A 53 -6.52 4.98 -9.61
CA GLU A 53 -5.13 4.54 -9.76
C GLU A 53 -4.16 5.71 -9.73
N SER A 54 -4.50 6.83 -10.37
CA SER A 54 -3.68 8.04 -10.36
C SER A 54 -3.49 8.58 -8.95
N VAL A 55 -4.57 8.68 -8.17
CA VAL A 55 -4.52 9.13 -6.77
C VAL A 55 -3.75 8.13 -5.89
N GLN A 56 -3.90 6.83 -6.13
CA GLN A 56 -3.11 5.80 -5.44
C GLN A 56 -1.61 5.91 -5.73
N ARG A 57 -1.23 6.13 -7.00
CA ARG A 57 0.18 6.37 -7.36
C ARG A 57 0.71 7.63 -6.68
N GLN A 58 -0.08 8.70 -6.65
CA GLN A 58 0.31 9.93 -5.95
C GLN A 58 0.51 9.72 -4.45
N SER A 59 -0.38 8.96 -3.79
CA SER A 59 -0.23 8.68 -2.36
C SER A 59 0.99 7.81 -2.07
N GLN A 60 1.28 6.82 -2.91
CA GLN A 60 2.49 5.99 -2.80
C GLN A 60 3.76 6.81 -2.98
N ILE A 61 3.81 7.72 -3.96
CA ILE A 61 4.93 8.64 -4.14
C ILE A 61 5.14 9.50 -2.89
N LEU A 62 4.05 10.05 -2.35
CA LEU A 62 4.12 10.87 -1.14
C LEU A 62 4.66 10.06 0.04
N ILE A 63 4.15 8.85 0.27
CA ILE A 63 4.65 7.96 1.32
C ILE A 63 6.15 7.68 1.10
N ALA A 64 6.55 7.30 -0.11
CA ALA A 64 7.94 7.00 -0.44
C ALA A 64 8.89 8.18 -0.17
N GLN A 65 8.43 9.42 -0.39
CA GLN A 65 9.21 10.63 -0.06
C GLN A 65 9.43 10.80 1.45
N TYR A 66 8.46 10.42 2.28
CA TYR A 66 8.55 10.59 3.74
C TYR A 66 9.10 9.36 4.48
N VAL A 67 9.12 8.19 3.84
CA VAL A 67 9.67 6.95 4.42
C VAL A 67 11.09 7.15 4.97
N PRO A 68 12.06 7.78 4.27
CA PRO A 68 13.40 8.00 4.82
C PRO A 68 13.40 8.84 6.10
N MET A 69 12.57 9.89 6.14
CA MET A 69 12.44 10.74 7.33
C MET A 69 11.80 9.98 8.49
N ALA A 70 10.77 9.18 8.23
CA ALA A 70 10.13 8.33 9.23
C ALA A 70 11.12 7.29 9.79
N ALA A 71 11.91 6.64 8.92
CA ALA A 71 12.94 5.69 9.32
C ALA A 71 14.01 6.35 10.22
N ALA A 72 14.48 7.54 9.85
CA ALA A 72 15.43 8.31 10.67
C ALA A 72 14.85 8.62 12.06
N LYS A 73 13.57 8.99 12.14
CA LYS A 73 12.88 9.25 13.41
C LYS A 73 12.74 7.98 14.26
N LEU A 74 12.44 6.84 13.64
CA LEU A 74 12.36 5.56 14.36
C LEU A 74 13.72 5.14 14.94
N ILE A 75 14.81 5.29 14.18
CA ILE A 75 16.18 5.04 14.67
C ILE A 75 16.48 5.93 15.89
N GLN A 76 16.08 7.19 15.86
CA GLN A 76 16.23 8.09 17.02
C GLN A 76 15.43 7.59 18.23
N LEU A 77 14.21 7.09 18.05
CA LEU A 77 13.35 6.59 19.12
C LEU A 77 13.86 5.28 19.75
N CYS A 78 14.61 4.46 19.01
CA CYS A 78 15.28 3.28 19.55
C CYS A 78 16.25 3.63 20.69
N GLY A 79 16.89 4.80 20.63
CA GLY A 79 17.78 5.30 21.68
C GLY A 79 17.09 6.03 22.83
N SER A 80 15.75 6.01 22.91
CA SER A 80 15.03 6.74 23.96
C SER A 80 15.03 6.02 25.31
N ASP A 81 15.07 6.80 26.40
CA ASP A 81 15.02 6.27 27.78
C ASP A 81 13.66 5.64 28.16
N LYS A 82 12.65 5.77 27.28
CA LYS A 82 11.34 5.15 27.44
C LYS A 82 11.37 3.74 26.86
N GLY A 83 11.60 2.75 27.72
CA GLY A 83 11.75 1.35 27.30
C GLY A 83 10.65 0.81 26.38
N GLU A 84 9.38 1.18 26.61
CA GLU A 84 8.29 0.75 25.72
C GLU A 84 8.33 1.43 24.34
N THR A 85 8.68 2.71 24.28
CA THR A 85 8.82 3.47 23.02
C THR A 85 10.02 2.97 22.22
N SER A 86 11.17 2.76 22.87
CA SER A 86 12.34 2.15 22.26
C SER A 86 12.04 0.75 21.71
N ARG A 87 11.38 -0.12 22.50
CA ARG A 87 11.00 -1.46 22.06
C ARG A 87 10.07 -1.43 20.84
N LYS A 88 9.05 -0.58 20.84
CA LYS A 88 8.12 -0.45 19.69
C LYS A 88 8.85 0.05 18.44
N ALA A 89 9.69 1.07 18.57
CA ALA A 89 10.48 1.57 17.45
C ALA A 89 11.41 0.50 16.85
N CYS A 90 12.05 -0.33 17.69
CA CYS A 90 12.85 -1.46 17.24
C CYS A 90 12.02 -2.50 16.48
N LEU A 91 10.82 -2.83 16.97
CA LEU A 91 9.91 -3.77 16.30
C LEU A 91 9.41 -3.20 14.96
N ASP A 92 9.09 -1.92 14.90
CA ASP A 92 8.63 -1.26 13.67
C ASP A 92 9.72 -1.29 12.58
N ILE A 93 10.99 -1.06 12.95
CA ILE A 93 12.16 -1.20 12.04
C ILE A 93 12.32 -2.62 11.52
N LEU A 94 12.16 -3.63 12.38
CA LEU A 94 12.23 -5.03 11.97
C LEU A 94 11.08 -5.40 11.03
N ALA A 95 9.86 -4.93 11.33
CA ALA A 95 8.67 -5.19 10.52
C ALA A 95 8.77 -4.60 9.10
N MET A 96 9.33 -3.39 8.97
CA MET A 96 9.54 -2.77 7.65
C MET A 96 10.47 -3.59 6.73
N ARG A 97 11.45 -4.32 7.28
CA ARG A 97 12.35 -5.18 6.48
C ARG A 97 11.68 -6.46 5.97
N THR A 98 10.64 -6.94 6.66
CA THR A 98 9.97 -8.20 6.31
C THR A 98 8.98 -8.07 5.16
N ASP A 99 8.47 -6.87 4.88
CA ASP A 99 7.50 -6.67 3.78
C ASP A 99 8.17 -6.58 2.41
N ASP A 100 9.41 -6.06 2.32
CA ASP A 100 10.21 -6.09 1.08
C ASP A 100 10.52 -7.53 0.64
N ASN A 101 10.60 -8.48 1.58
CA ASN A 101 10.93 -9.88 1.30
C ASN A 101 9.71 -10.73 0.86
N LYS A 102 8.49 -10.17 0.91
CA LYS A 102 7.28 -10.87 0.45
C LYS A 102 6.94 -10.60 -1.01
N GLN A 103 7.50 -9.56 -1.63
CA GLN A 103 7.28 -9.29 -3.06
C GLN A 103 8.18 -10.12 -4.00
N SER A 104 9.16 -10.83 -3.45
CA SER A 104 10.04 -11.75 -4.19
C SER A 104 9.81 -13.23 -3.89
N ALA A 105 8.81 -13.59 -3.08
CA ALA A 105 8.58 -14.97 -2.64
C ALA A 105 7.63 -15.79 -3.55
N ASP A 106 7.38 -15.35 -4.78
CA ASP A 106 6.62 -16.09 -5.80
C ASP A 106 7.46 -16.42 -7.06
N ALA A 107 8.77 -16.18 -7.00
CA ALA A 107 9.73 -16.68 -7.97
C ALA A 107 10.80 -17.46 -7.19
N ASP A 108 10.94 -18.73 -7.54
CA ASP A 108 11.91 -19.70 -7.01
C ASP A 108 11.57 -20.35 -5.66
N GLU A 109 10.66 -21.34 -5.70
CA GLU A 109 10.86 -22.57 -4.93
C GLU A 109 12.13 -23.27 -5.44
N GLU A 110 13.30 -22.69 -5.16
CA GLU A 110 14.55 -23.44 -5.17
C GLU A 110 14.47 -24.47 -4.05
N GLU A 111 14.49 -25.74 -4.44
CA GLU A 111 14.68 -26.89 -3.55
C GLU A 111 15.75 -26.56 -2.51
N LYS A 112 15.32 -26.29 -1.27
CA LYS A 112 16.24 -26.26 -0.15
C LYS A 112 16.95 -27.61 -0.14
N PRO A 113 18.29 -27.68 -0.18
CA PRO A 113 18.98 -28.94 0.00
C PRO A 113 18.61 -29.43 1.40
N MET A 114 17.73 -30.43 1.48
CA MET A 114 17.43 -31.11 2.73
C MET A 114 18.74 -31.74 3.18
N LEU A 115 19.31 -31.18 4.24
CA LEU A 115 20.40 -31.84 4.95
C LEU A 115 19.84 -33.17 5.45
N ASP A 116 20.53 -34.25 5.11
CA ASP A 116 20.28 -35.56 5.71
C ASP A 116 20.32 -35.43 7.24
N ASP A 117 19.35 -36.05 7.91
CA ASP A 117 19.12 -35.98 9.35
C ASP A 117 20.39 -36.34 10.14
N GLU A 118 21.21 -37.25 9.61
CA GLU A 118 22.49 -37.64 10.23
C GLU A 118 23.50 -36.48 10.26
N THR A 119 23.50 -35.66 9.21
CA THR A 119 24.40 -34.50 9.08
C THR A 119 23.91 -33.34 9.95
N ALA A 120 22.60 -33.12 10.02
CA ALA A 120 21.99 -32.13 10.91
C ALA A 120 22.28 -32.45 12.38
N ALA A 121 22.19 -33.71 12.79
CA ALA A 121 22.48 -34.15 14.15
C ALA A 121 23.95 -33.91 14.54
N LYS A 122 24.90 -34.18 13.63
CA LYS A 122 26.33 -33.93 13.87
C LYS A 122 26.65 -32.44 14.02
N ILE A 123 26.03 -31.57 13.20
CA ILE A 123 26.23 -30.12 13.30
C ILE A 123 25.68 -29.58 14.63
N LEU A 124 24.49 -30.04 15.04
CA LEU A 124 23.89 -29.64 16.32
C LEU A 124 24.74 -30.09 17.51
N ALA A 125 25.32 -31.30 17.47
CA ALA A 125 26.20 -31.78 18.53
C ALA A 125 27.47 -30.92 18.66
N VAL A 126 28.10 -30.55 17.54
CA VAL A 126 29.31 -29.71 17.54
C VAL A 126 29.02 -28.29 18.02
N LEU A 127 27.84 -27.73 17.71
CA LEU A 127 27.44 -26.40 18.19
C LEU A 127 27.09 -26.39 19.68
N ALA A 128 26.67 -27.52 20.25
CA ALA A 128 26.31 -27.65 21.66
C ALA A 128 27.52 -27.81 22.61
N GLU A 129 28.72 -28.06 22.08
CA GLU A 129 29.97 -28.20 22.86
C GLU A 129 30.75 -26.87 23.02
N LYS A 130 30.10 -25.72 22.81
CA LYS A 130 30.61 -24.38 23.18
C LYS A 130 29.68 -23.69 24.15
#